data_AF-A0A938SN81-F1
#
_entry.id   AF-A0A938SN81-F1
#
_cell.length_a   1.000
_cell.length_b   1.000
_cell.length_c   1.000
_cell.angle_alpha   90.00
_cell.angle_beta   90.00
_cell.angle_gamma   90.00
#
_symmetry.space_group_name_H-M   'P 1'
#
loop_
_entity.id
_entity.type
_entity.pdbx_description
1 polymer ?
#
loop_
_entity_poly.entity_id
_entity_poly.type
_entity_poly.pdbx_seq_one_letter_code
_entity_poly.pdbx_strand_id
1 'polypeptide(L)'
;MRSLEPAKNILLTGAGFTKTFGGFLAGEMWAAILNELRGVPYPSLRELMFDDKDLDYERVYDDVLRNRQLTPAEKDAFGRSMHGAYSRMNDLFTDPMRTAEFAAVFQAFVSWFCGVEERDLGFYFTLNQDLFVETFYTPRAGGSRLRLPGLSSPKWFKREPLSLLEEGIALPPSADEAASELWRKNPSRLVYIKLHGSLGWRSSDGSSVMVIGHSKSAQIQEEPLL
;
A
#
# COMPACT_ATOMS: atom_id res chain seq x y z
N MET A 1 -28.17 18.26 -13.11
CA MET A 1 -27.82 17.31 -12.03
C MET A 1 -26.78 18.01 -11.15
N ARG A 2 -26.92 18.03 -9.81
CA ARG A 2 -25.91 18.67 -8.93
C ARG A 2 -24.75 17.70 -8.67
N SER A 3 -23.53 18.21 -8.64
CA SER A 3 -22.29 17.45 -8.43
C SER A 3 -22.18 16.90 -7.01
N LEU A 4 -21.39 15.82 -6.84
CA LEU A 4 -20.94 15.36 -5.53
C LEU A 4 -19.95 16.36 -4.92
N GLU A 5 -19.85 16.36 -3.59
CA GLU A 5 -18.96 17.23 -2.82
C GLU A 5 -18.16 16.39 -1.81
N PRO A 6 -16.90 16.75 -1.50
CA PRO A 6 -16.15 16.09 -0.45
C PRO A 6 -16.85 16.20 0.90
N ALA A 7 -16.86 15.11 1.65
CA ALA A 7 -17.21 15.15 3.07
C ALA A 7 -16.24 16.05 3.83
N LYS A 8 -16.70 16.64 4.93
CA LYS A 8 -15.90 17.56 5.76
C LYS A 8 -14.65 16.91 6.34
N ASN A 9 -14.72 15.61 6.62
CA ASN A 9 -13.65 14.86 7.26
C ASN A 9 -12.96 13.96 6.24
N ILE A 10 -11.64 14.03 6.21
CA ILE A 10 -10.78 13.20 5.37
C ILE A 10 -9.95 12.31 6.31
N LEU A 11 -9.83 11.03 5.97
CA LEU A 11 -8.98 10.09 6.70
C LEU A 11 -7.64 9.94 5.98
N LEU A 12 -6.54 10.12 6.72
CA LEU A 12 -5.19 9.78 6.29
C LEU A 12 -4.58 8.84 7.32
N THR A 13 -4.16 7.63 6.89
CA THR A 13 -3.47 6.67 7.76
C THR A 13 -2.06 6.35 7.25
N GLY A 14 -1.20 5.99 8.18
CA GLY A 14 0.16 5.51 7.92
C GLY A 14 0.57 4.49 8.99
N ALA A 15 1.87 4.20 9.08
CA ALA A 15 2.41 3.16 9.97
C ALA A 15 1.99 3.33 11.45
N GLY A 16 1.85 4.56 11.93
CA GLY A 16 1.38 4.82 13.30
C GLY A 16 -0.03 4.31 13.58
N PHE A 17 -0.91 4.30 12.57
CA PHE A 17 -2.26 3.77 12.70
C PHE A 17 -2.27 2.24 12.77
N THR A 18 -1.53 1.56 11.88
CA THR A 18 -1.49 0.10 11.85
C THR A 18 -0.64 -0.50 12.97
N LYS A 19 0.17 0.31 13.66
CA LYS A 19 0.97 -0.16 14.80
C LYS A 19 0.14 -0.81 15.91
N THR A 20 -1.02 -0.24 16.21
CA THR A 20 -1.98 -0.80 17.19
C THR A 20 -2.50 -2.19 16.79
N PHE A 21 -2.40 -2.52 15.50
CA PHE A 21 -2.83 -3.79 14.92
C PHE A 21 -1.66 -4.73 14.60
N GLY A 22 -0.45 -4.44 15.09
CA GLY A 22 0.74 -5.27 14.87
C GLY A 22 1.59 -4.88 13.66
N GLY A 23 1.25 -3.78 12.98
CA GLY A 23 2.05 -3.25 11.88
C GLY A 23 3.43 -2.76 12.33
N PHE A 24 4.33 -2.59 11.36
CA PHE A 24 5.70 -2.12 11.61
C PHE A 24 5.80 -0.60 11.44
N LEU A 25 6.51 0.04 12.38
CA LEU A 25 7.06 1.37 12.18
C LEU A 25 8.31 1.31 11.30
N ALA A 26 8.79 2.45 10.81
CA ALA A 26 9.95 2.52 9.91
C ALA A 26 11.18 1.76 10.45
N GLY A 27 11.54 1.95 11.73
CA GLY A 27 12.67 1.24 12.33
C GLY A 27 12.47 -0.28 12.45
N GLU A 28 11.22 -0.75 12.61
CA GLU A 28 10.90 -2.18 12.64
C GLU A 28 10.90 -2.78 11.25
N MET A 29 10.46 -2.01 10.25
CA MET A 29 10.56 -2.38 8.85
C MET A 29 12.03 -2.57 8.47
N TRP A 30 12.87 -1.59 8.82
CA TRP A 30 14.33 -1.67 8.64
C TRP A 30 14.94 -2.90 9.31
N ALA A 31 14.59 -3.18 10.56
CA ALA A 31 15.06 -4.36 11.28
C ALA A 31 14.61 -5.67 10.61
N ALA A 32 13.38 -5.72 10.09
CA ALA A 32 12.88 -6.88 9.36
C ALA A 32 13.67 -7.11 8.06
N ILE A 33 13.93 -6.06 7.29
CA ILE A 33 14.73 -6.12 6.05
C ILE A 33 16.15 -6.62 6.34
N LEU A 34 16.82 -6.06 7.36
CA LEU A 34 18.15 -6.50 7.78
C LEU A 34 18.18 -7.98 8.20
N ASN A 35 17.13 -8.45 8.86
CA ASN A 35 17.03 -9.86 9.26
C ASN A 35 16.88 -10.80 8.06
N GLU A 36 16.13 -10.42 7.02
CA GLU A 36 16.05 -11.17 5.76
C GLU A 36 17.40 -11.23 5.03
N LEU A 37 18.25 -10.21 5.19
CA LEU A 37 19.60 -10.16 4.61
C LEU A 37 20.67 -10.81 5.51
N ARG A 38 20.28 -11.40 6.64
CA ARG A 38 21.20 -12.10 7.53
C ARG A 38 21.78 -13.32 6.81
N GLY A 39 23.12 -13.42 6.79
CA GLY A 39 23.82 -14.53 6.14
C GLY A 39 24.02 -14.37 4.62
N VAL A 40 23.46 -13.32 4.00
CA VAL A 40 23.71 -13.02 2.59
C VAL A 40 25.11 -12.38 2.42
N PRO A 41 26.00 -12.89 1.55
CA PRO A 41 27.39 -12.43 1.46
C PRO A 41 27.56 -11.20 0.55
N TYR A 42 26.79 -10.13 0.79
CA TYR A 42 26.86 -8.88 0.01
C TYR A 42 27.40 -7.72 0.85
N PRO A 43 28.74 -7.57 0.96
CA PRO A 43 29.35 -6.54 1.80
C PRO A 43 29.03 -5.12 1.32
N SER A 44 29.03 -4.86 0.01
CA SER A 44 28.73 -3.54 -0.57
C SER A 44 27.28 -3.10 -0.27
N LEU A 45 26.33 -4.03 -0.41
CA LEU A 45 24.94 -3.78 -0.02
C LEU A 45 24.80 -3.49 1.48
N ARG A 46 25.49 -4.25 2.34
CA ARG A 46 25.45 -4.01 3.79
C ARG A 46 26.04 -2.67 4.18
N GLU A 47 27.18 -2.31 3.61
CA GLU A 47 27.83 -1.01 3.84
C GLU A 47 26.87 0.12 3.49
N LEU A 48 26.26 0.08 2.29
CA LEU A 48 25.25 1.05 1.87
C LEU A 48 24.08 1.14 2.86
N MET A 49 23.62 0.02 3.39
CA MET A 49 22.54 0.03 4.38
C MET A 49 22.98 0.65 5.71
N PHE A 50 24.17 0.30 6.22
CA PHE A 50 24.65 0.78 7.53
C PHE A 50 25.15 2.22 7.51
N ASP A 51 25.46 2.77 6.33
CA ASP A 51 25.86 4.17 6.16
C ASP A 51 24.69 5.15 6.40
N ASP A 52 23.45 4.70 6.26
CA ASP A 52 22.27 5.53 6.56
C ASP A 52 22.00 5.58 8.08
N LYS A 53 22.23 6.76 8.66
CA LYS A 53 22.08 6.99 10.11
C LYS A 53 20.62 7.20 10.54
N ASP A 54 19.74 7.49 9.59
CA ASP A 54 18.34 7.80 9.84
C ASP A 54 17.46 6.54 9.81
N LEU A 55 18.04 5.39 9.43
CA LEU A 55 17.35 4.10 9.25
C LEU A 55 16.21 4.21 8.22
N ASP A 56 16.41 5.08 7.21
CA ASP A 56 15.44 5.36 6.18
C ASP A 56 15.55 4.30 5.07
N TYR A 57 14.80 3.22 5.25
CA TYR A 57 14.74 2.14 4.28
C TYR A 57 14.24 2.57 2.90
N GLU A 58 13.42 3.63 2.84
CA GLU A 58 12.86 4.16 1.60
C GLU A 58 13.93 4.88 0.80
N ARG A 59 14.78 5.67 1.46
CA ARG A 59 15.96 6.27 0.85
C ARG A 59 16.97 5.22 0.38
N VAL A 60 17.26 4.24 1.24
CA VAL A 60 18.23 3.17 0.90
C VAL A 60 17.74 2.33 -0.28
N TYR A 61 16.43 2.13 -0.42
CA TYR A 61 15.86 1.50 -1.60
C TYR A 61 16.16 2.27 -2.89
N ASP A 62 15.95 3.60 -2.89
CA ASP A 62 16.28 4.44 -4.04
C ASP A 62 17.77 4.38 -4.38
N ASP A 63 18.63 4.41 -3.36
CA ASP A 63 20.08 4.31 -3.52
C ASP A 63 20.48 2.95 -4.09
N VAL A 64 19.93 1.84 -3.61
CA VAL A 64 20.19 0.49 -4.13
C VAL A 64 19.81 0.38 -5.61
N LEU A 65 18.64 0.88 -5.99
CA LEU A 65 18.18 0.81 -7.38
C LEU A 65 19.09 1.61 -8.33
N ARG A 66 19.50 2.82 -7.92
CA ARG A 66 20.31 3.73 -8.73
C ARG A 66 21.80 3.41 -8.72
N ASN A 67 22.29 2.71 -7.69
CA ASN A 67 23.70 2.42 -7.55
C ASN A 67 24.17 1.46 -8.67
N ARG A 68 25.06 1.95 -9.53
CA ARG A 68 25.63 1.20 -10.66
C ARG A 68 26.73 0.21 -10.24
N GLN A 69 27.25 0.35 -9.02
CA GLN A 69 28.28 -0.52 -8.47
C GLN A 69 27.70 -1.79 -7.85
N LEU A 70 26.41 -1.80 -7.49
CA LEU A 70 25.72 -2.99 -7.02
C LEU A 70 25.38 -3.91 -8.19
N THR A 71 25.68 -5.19 -8.01
CA THR A 71 25.35 -6.25 -8.95
C THR A 71 23.83 -6.46 -9.03
N PRO A 72 23.32 -7.02 -10.14
CA PRO A 72 21.90 -7.40 -10.23
C PRO A 72 21.45 -8.33 -9.09
N ALA A 73 22.32 -9.25 -8.65
CA ALA A 73 22.03 -10.18 -7.56
C ALA A 73 21.88 -9.48 -6.19
N GLU A 74 22.63 -8.41 -5.95
CA GLU A 74 22.49 -7.59 -4.74
C GLU A 74 21.18 -6.81 -4.73
N LYS A 75 20.83 -6.17 -5.85
CA LYS A 75 19.56 -5.43 -5.99
C LYS A 75 18.35 -6.34 -5.82
N ASP A 76 18.41 -7.51 -6.43
CA ASP A 76 17.39 -8.55 -6.34
C ASP A 76 17.26 -9.12 -4.92
N ALA A 77 18.37 -9.36 -4.23
CA ALA A 77 18.33 -9.77 -2.82
C ALA A 77 17.74 -8.69 -1.91
N PHE A 78 18.06 -7.42 -2.13
CA PHE A 78 17.44 -6.31 -1.42
C PHE A 78 15.93 -6.24 -1.71
N GLY A 79 15.53 -6.31 -2.98
CA GLY A 79 14.12 -6.34 -3.38
C GLY A 79 13.34 -7.48 -2.73
N ARG A 80 13.90 -8.69 -2.66
CA ARG A 80 13.30 -9.82 -1.93
C ARG A 80 13.19 -9.57 -0.43
N SER A 81 14.21 -8.98 0.19
CA SER A 81 14.16 -8.68 1.62
C SER A 81 13.08 -7.64 1.96
N MET A 82 12.91 -6.64 1.10
CA MET A 82 11.80 -5.69 1.19
C MET A 82 10.46 -6.41 1.11
N HIS A 83 10.26 -7.22 0.05
CA HIS A 83 9.04 -7.98 -0.13
C HIS A 83 8.75 -8.88 1.08
N GLY A 84 9.74 -9.63 1.57
CA GLY A 84 9.63 -10.49 2.74
C GLY A 84 9.23 -9.74 4.01
N ALA A 85 9.74 -8.52 4.21
CA ALA A 85 9.41 -7.69 5.36
C ALA A 85 7.94 -7.22 5.35
N TYR A 86 7.43 -6.78 4.19
CA TYR A 86 6.00 -6.44 4.05
C TYR A 86 5.11 -7.68 4.12
N SER A 87 5.51 -8.83 3.53
CA SER A 87 4.78 -10.09 3.67
C SER A 87 4.65 -10.49 5.14
N ARG A 88 5.73 -10.41 5.92
CA ARG A 88 5.70 -10.68 7.35
C ARG A 88 4.78 -9.71 8.11
N MET A 89 4.78 -8.43 7.75
CA MET A 89 3.85 -7.46 8.33
C MET A 89 2.39 -7.82 8.00
N ASN A 90 2.12 -8.27 6.77
CA ASN A 90 0.80 -8.74 6.36
C ASN A 90 0.37 -10.00 7.11
N ASP A 91 1.29 -10.95 7.34
CA ASP A 91 0.99 -12.16 8.10
C ASP A 91 0.50 -11.83 9.51
N LEU A 92 1.11 -10.82 10.17
CA LEU A 92 0.68 -10.32 11.47
C LEU A 92 -0.73 -9.74 11.46
N PHE A 93 -1.14 -9.10 10.37
CA PHE A 93 -2.52 -8.65 10.18
C PHE A 93 -3.48 -9.83 10.04
N THR A 94 -3.09 -10.85 9.30
CA THR A 94 -3.98 -11.99 9.01
C THR A 94 -4.04 -13.06 10.10
N ASP A 95 -3.42 -12.84 11.26
CA ASP A 95 -3.50 -13.77 12.41
C ASP A 95 -4.98 -14.04 12.80
N PRO A 96 -5.48 -15.28 12.61
CA PRO A 96 -6.88 -15.64 12.84
C PRO A 96 -7.37 -15.32 14.26
N MET A 97 -6.48 -15.30 15.25
CA MET A 97 -6.83 -15.01 16.64
C MET A 97 -7.22 -13.55 16.86
N ARG A 98 -6.84 -12.64 15.95
CA ARG A 98 -7.07 -11.19 16.07
C ARG A 98 -8.00 -10.64 14.99
N THR A 99 -8.25 -11.41 13.92
CA THR A 99 -8.78 -10.85 12.67
C THR A 99 -10.20 -10.28 12.80
N ALA A 100 -11.09 -10.96 13.55
CA ALA A 100 -12.50 -10.59 13.60
C ALA A 100 -12.76 -9.29 14.39
N GLU A 101 -12.12 -9.14 15.55
CA GLU A 101 -12.22 -7.92 16.36
C GLU A 101 -11.57 -6.73 15.67
N PHE A 102 -10.39 -6.91 15.08
CA PHE A 102 -9.70 -5.86 14.33
C PHE A 102 -10.54 -5.38 13.15
N ALA A 103 -11.16 -6.29 12.38
CA ALA A 103 -12.06 -5.94 11.30
C ALA A 103 -13.25 -5.09 11.80
N ALA A 104 -13.87 -5.47 12.91
CA ALA A 104 -15.03 -4.76 13.46
C ALA A 104 -14.68 -3.34 13.94
N VAL A 105 -13.59 -3.20 14.70
CA VAL A 105 -13.10 -1.91 15.21
C VAL A 105 -12.68 -1.01 14.05
N PHE A 106 -11.92 -1.54 13.09
CA PHE A 106 -11.47 -0.80 11.92
C PHE A 106 -12.64 -0.31 11.07
N GLN A 107 -13.63 -1.17 10.78
CA GLN A 107 -14.81 -0.78 10.01
C GLN A 107 -15.64 0.30 10.73
N ALA A 108 -15.80 0.17 12.04
CA ALA A 108 -16.50 1.19 12.84
C ALA A 108 -15.79 2.54 12.75
N PHE A 109 -14.46 2.57 12.89
CA PHE A 109 -13.65 3.77 12.77
C PHE A 109 -13.75 4.41 11.37
N VAL A 110 -13.55 3.62 10.31
CA VAL A 110 -13.60 4.12 8.92
C VAL A 110 -14.98 4.67 8.57
N SER A 111 -16.05 4.10 9.13
CA SER A 111 -17.43 4.54 8.84
C SER A 111 -17.70 6.01 9.20
N TRP A 112 -16.94 6.59 10.14
CA TRP A 112 -17.05 8.01 10.51
C TRP A 112 -16.60 8.96 9.40
N PHE A 113 -15.89 8.45 8.40
CA PHE A 113 -15.39 9.21 7.27
C PHE A 113 -16.20 8.97 5.99
N CYS A 114 -17.21 8.09 6.02
CA CYS A 114 -18.13 7.92 4.90
C CYS A 114 -19.00 9.17 4.72
N GLY A 115 -19.39 9.47 3.48
CA GLY A 115 -20.35 10.52 3.20
C GLY A 115 -21.72 10.22 3.82
N VAL A 116 -22.27 11.17 4.57
CA VAL A 116 -23.54 11.01 5.30
C VAL A 116 -24.71 11.45 4.42
N GLU A 117 -24.59 12.60 3.77
CA GLU A 117 -25.61 13.15 2.89
C GLU A 117 -25.55 12.52 1.48
N GLU A 118 -26.62 12.67 0.70
CA GLU A 118 -26.70 12.12 -0.67
C GLU A 118 -25.61 12.64 -1.62
N ARG A 119 -25.02 13.78 -1.27
CA ARG A 119 -23.98 14.46 -2.06
C ARG A 119 -22.58 14.31 -1.47
N ASP A 120 -22.47 13.81 -0.25
CA ASP A 120 -21.18 13.72 0.43
C ASP A 120 -20.40 12.51 -0.07
N LEU A 121 -19.13 12.74 -0.33
CA LEU A 121 -18.18 11.71 -0.69
C LEU A 121 -16.99 11.75 0.28
N GLY A 122 -16.87 10.71 1.09
CA GLY A 122 -15.73 10.50 1.98
C GLY A 122 -14.45 10.15 1.22
N PHE A 123 -13.31 10.50 1.81
CA PHE A 123 -12.00 10.15 1.28
C PHE A 123 -11.13 9.51 2.36
N TYR A 124 -10.52 8.39 1.99
CA TYR A 124 -9.55 7.67 2.79
C TYR A 124 -8.24 7.51 2.01
N PHE A 125 -7.17 8.09 2.53
CA PHE A 125 -5.81 8.04 2.01
C PHE A 125 -4.90 7.13 2.86
N THR A 126 -4.08 6.28 2.25
CA THR A 126 -3.04 5.49 2.95
C THR A 126 -1.63 5.83 2.49
N LEU A 127 -0.69 5.92 3.44
CA LEU A 127 0.73 6.20 3.21
C LEU A 127 1.62 4.94 3.15
N ASN A 128 1.10 3.76 2.76
CA ASN A 128 1.79 2.43 2.65
C ASN A 128 1.28 1.36 3.64
N GLN A 129 -0.04 1.29 3.86
CA GLN A 129 -0.67 0.33 4.80
C GLN A 129 -1.90 -0.31 4.15
N ASP A 130 -1.77 -0.54 2.86
CA ASP A 130 -2.88 -0.83 1.95
C ASP A 130 -3.40 -2.23 2.19
N LEU A 131 -2.47 -3.18 2.34
CA LEU A 131 -2.76 -4.57 2.66
C LEU A 131 -3.59 -4.70 3.94
N PHE A 132 -3.36 -3.84 4.94
CA PHE A 132 -4.20 -3.80 6.14
C PHE A 132 -5.64 -3.43 5.80
N VAL A 133 -5.84 -2.35 5.04
CA VAL A 133 -7.18 -1.89 4.63
C VAL A 133 -7.88 -2.94 3.79
N GLU A 134 -7.18 -3.52 2.82
CA GLU A 134 -7.68 -4.56 1.91
C GLU A 134 -8.09 -5.84 2.66
N THR A 135 -7.31 -6.23 3.66
CA THR A 135 -7.58 -7.39 4.52
C THR A 135 -8.83 -7.18 5.38
N PHE A 136 -8.93 -6.01 6.03
CA PHE A 136 -9.91 -5.79 7.08
C PHE A 136 -11.18 -5.07 6.65
N TYR A 137 -11.15 -4.39 5.50
CA TYR A 137 -12.34 -3.82 4.90
C TYR A 137 -13.09 -4.90 4.13
N THR A 138 -13.82 -5.77 4.84
CA THR A 138 -14.80 -6.65 4.21
C THR A 138 -16.13 -5.92 4.11
N PRO A 139 -16.71 -5.74 2.91
CA PRO A 139 -18.07 -5.24 2.80
C PRO A 139 -18.99 -6.23 3.54
N ARG A 140 -19.81 -5.75 4.48
CA ARG A 140 -20.87 -6.58 5.09
C ARG A 140 -21.74 -7.18 3.97
N ALA A 141 -22.40 -8.31 4.20
CA ALA A 141 -23.31 -8.89 3.20
C ALA A 141 -24.34 -7.84 2.74
N GLY A 142 -24.32 -7.47 1.45
CA GLY A 142 -25.13 -6.39 0.86
C GLY A 142 -24.59 -4.95 1.08
N GLY A 143 -23.49 -4.80 1.81
CA GLY A 143 -22.79 -3.55 2.08
C GLY A 143 -21.81 -3.17 0.97
N SER A 144 -21.60 -1.87 0.83
CA SER A 144 -20.79 -1.30 -0.23
C SER A 144 -19.29 -1.58 -0.09
N ARG A 145 -18.64 -1.87 -1.22
CA ARG A 145 -17.17 -1.97 -1.34
C ARG A 145 -16.55 -0.56 -1.27
N LEU A 146 -15.38 -0.45 -0.63
CA LEU A 146 -14.51 0.71 -0.87
C LEU A 146 -14.27 0.80 -2.38
N ARG A 147 -14.20 2.02 -2.89
CA ARG A 147 -13.88 2.24 -4.30
C ARG A 147 -12.45 2.70 -4.43
N LEU A 148 -11.68 1.97 -5.24
CA LEU A 148 -10.37 2.36 -5.75
C LEU A 148 -10.58 2.89 -7.19
N PRO A 149 -10.54 4.21 -7.42
CA PRO A 149 -10.64 4.78 -8.76
C PRO A 149 -9.55 4.22 -9.67
N GLY A 150 -9.89 3.90 -10.92
CA GLY A 150 -8.90 3.39 -11.89
C GLY A 150 -8.50 1.92 -11.71
N LEU A 151 -8.96 1.24 -10.64
CA LEU A 151 -8.69 -0.18 -10.40
C LEU A 151 -9.99 -0.98 -10.42
N SER A 152 -10.12 -1.88 -11.40
CA SER A 152 -11.38 -2.59 -11.68
C SER A 152 -11.50 -3.97 -11.01
N SER A 153 -10.46 -4.48 -10.34
CA SER A 153 -10.50 -5.85 -9.80
C SER A 153 -11.54 -6.01 -8.68
N PRO A 154 -12.47 -6.97 -8.77
CA PRO A 154 -13.45 -7.21 -7.72
C PRO A 154 -12.88 -7.95 -6.50
N LYS A 155 -11.58 -8.29 -6.51
CA LYS A 155 -10.94 -9.12 -5.48
C LYS A 155 -10.22 -8.32 -4.38
N TRP A 156 -10.02 -7.00 -4.55
CA TRP A 156 -9.30 -6.10 -3.61
C TRP A 156 -9.68 -6.23 -2.14
N PHE A 157 -10.96 -6.50 -1.87
CA PHE A 157 -11.52 -6.54 -0.52
C PHE A 157 -12.02 -7.93 -0.15
N LYS A 158 -11.48 -8.97 -0.81
CA LYS A 158 -11.68 -10.36 -0.39
C LYS A 158 -10.61 -10.69 0.62
N ARG A 159 -10.93 -11.54 1.61
CA ARG A 159 -10.04 -12.03 2.68
C ARG A 159 -8.79 -12.81 2.20
N GLU A 160 -8.42 -12.71 0.92
CA GLU A 160 -7.23 -13.35 0.34
C GLU A 160 -6.33 -12.30 -0.33
N PRO A 161 -5.68 -11.40 0.44
CA PRO A 161 -4.81 -10.35 -0.09
C PRO A 161 -3.61 -10.91 -0.86
N LEU A 162 -3.13 -12.10 -0.48
CA LEU A 162 -2.00 -12.77 -1.11
C LEU A 162 -2.25 -13.12 -2.58
N SER A 163 -3.49 -13.48 -2.95
CA SER A 163 -3.84 -13.71 -4.36
C SER A 163 -3.68 -12.46 -5.24
N LEU A 164 -3.80 -11.27 -4.67
CA LEU A 164 -3.61 -9.99 -5.39
C LEU A 164 -2.13 -9.65 -5.55
N LEU A 165 -1.29 -10.01 -4.57
CA LEU A 165 0.16 -9.91 -4.66
C LEU A 165 0.71 -10.82 -5.77
N GLU A 166 0.10 -11.99 -5.99
CA GLU A 166 0.49 -12.95 -7.02
C GLU A 166 -0.04 -12.58 -8.41
N GLU A 167 -1.33 -12.22 -8.52
CA GLU A 167 -1.98 -11.84 -9.78
C GLU A 167 -1.38 -10.56 -10.37
N GLY A 168 -0.84 -9.68 -9.52
CA GLY A 168 -0.27 -8.41 -9.94
C GLY A 168 -1.35 -7.37 -10.28
N ILE A 169 -1.01 -6.11 -10.05
CA ILE A 169 -1.93 -5.00 -10.23
C ILE A 169 -1.60 -4.27 -11.54
N ALA A 170 -2.53 -4.32 -12.50
CA ALA A 170 -2.45 -3.51 -13.70
C ALA A 170 -2.92 -2.08 -13.42
N LEU A 171 -2.18 -1.12 -13.96
CA LEU A 171 -2.45 0.30 -13.78
C LEU A 171 -3.56 0.80 -14.69
N PRO A 172 -4.29 1.85 -14.26
CA PRO A 172 -5.20 2.54 -15.16
C PRO A 172 -4.43 3.10 -16.36
N PRO A 173 -5.05 3.11 -17.55
CA PRO A 173 -4.39 3.57 -18.77
C PRO A 173 -4.17 5.09 -18.81
N SER A 174 -4.88 5.89 -17.97
CA SER A 174 -4.63 7.32 -17.80
C SER A 174 -5.17 7.88 -16.48
N ALA A 175 -4.56 8.99 -16.02
CA ALA A 175 -5.00 9.73 -14.83
C ALA A 175 -6.38 10.41 -15.01
N ASP A 176 -6.71 10.86 -16.23
CA ASP A 176 -7.99 11.53 -16.53
C ASP A 176 -9.19 10.58 -16.40
N GLU A 177 -9.01 9.31 -16.80
CA GLU A 177 -10.02 8.27 -16.59
C GLU A 177 -10.23 7.99 -15.09
N ALA A 178 -9.14 7.87 -14.32
CA ALA A 178 -9.20 7.68 -12.86
C ALA A 178 -9.84 8.88 -12.14
N ALA A 179 -9.55 10.10 -12.58
CA ALA A 179 -10.12 11.32 -12.03
C ALA A 179 -11.63 11.45 -12.29
N SER A 180 -12.08 11.08 -13.48
CA SER A 180 -13.51 11.02 -13.83
C SER A 180 -14.25 9.98 -12.99
N GLU A 181 -13.55 8.91 -12.63
CA GLU A 181 -14.10 7.89 -11.75
C GLU A 181 -14.31 8.38 -10.31
N LEU A 182 -13.43 9.19 -9.74
CA LEU A 182 -13.52 9.68 -8.35
C LEU A 182 -14.93 10.14 -7.98
N TRP A 183 -15.56 10.92 -8.85
CA TRP A 183 -16.81 11.63 -8.59
C TRP A 183 -18.08 10.87 -9.01
N ARG A 184 -17.95 9.62 -9.47
CA ARG A 184 -19.12 8.81 -9.78
C ARG A 184 -19.77 8.29 -8.49
N LYS A 185 -21.09 8.44 -8.37
CA LYS A 185 -21.89 7.95 -7.23
C LYS A 185 -21.55 6.49 -6.92
N ASN A 186 -21.26 6.20 -5.65
CA ASN A 186 -21.06 4.84 -5.16
C ASN A 186 -21.89 4.58 -3.89
N PRO A 187 -22.25 3.31 -3.58
CA PRO A 187 -23.08 3.03 -2.41
C PRO A 187 -22.36 3.20 -1.06
N SER A 188 -21.02 3.25 -1.03
CA SER A 188 -20.21 3.38 0.19
C SER A 188 -20.01 4.83 0.57
N ARG A 189 -20.17 5.74 -0.39
CA ARG A 189 -19.84 7.16 -0.26
C ARG A 189 -18.45 7.36 0.34
N LEU A 190 -17.53 6.47 0.00
CA LEU A 190 -16.14 6.49 0.47
C LEU A 190 -15.23 6.06 -0.68
N VAL A 191 -14.28 6.92 -1.00
CA VAL A 191 -13.20 6.67 -1.97
C VAL A 191 -11.95 6.33 -1.19
N TYR A 192 -11.32 5.22 -1.56
CA TYR A 192 -10.04 4.78 -1.02
C TYR A 192 -8.94 5.09 -2.03
N ILE A 193 -7.91 5.81 -1.58
CA ILE A 193 -6.78 6.30 -2.37
C ILE A 193 -5.49 5.86 -1.69
N LYS A 194 -4.59 5.25 -2.46
CA LYS A 194 -3.26 4.85 -2.00
C LYS A 194 -2.28 5.95 -2.39
N LEU A 195 -1.59 6.55 -1.44
CA LEU A 195 -0.62 7.63 -1.69
C LEU A 195 0.82 7.13 -1.78
N HIS A 196 1.11 5.97 -1.20
CA HIS A 196 2.36 5.24 -1.39
C HIS A 196 2.00 3.90 -2.02
N GLY A 197 2.81 3.40 -2.95
CA GLY A 197 2.53 2.11 -3.54
C GLY A 197 2.79 0.98 -2.56
N SER A 198 1.76 0.14 -2.40
CA SER A 198 1.86 -1.19 -1.83
C SER A 198 2.90 -2.08 -2.53
N LEU A 199 3.03 -3.30 -2.03
CA LEU A 199 3.54 -4.42 -2.80
C LEU A 199 2.57 -4.87 -3.91
N GLY A 200 3.10 -5.59 -4.92
CA GLY A 200 2.29 -6.31 -5.91
C GLY A 200 1.98 -5.55 -7.20
N TRP A 201 2.58 -4.37 -7.40
CA TRP A 201 2.46 -3.68 -8.69
C TRP A 201 3.30 -4.36 -9.75
N ARG A 202 2.79 -4.37 -10.98
CA ARG A 202 3.54 -4.78 -12.16
C ARG A 202 3.72 -3.59 -13.09
N SER A 203 4.94 -3.36 -13.54
CA SER A 203 5.22 -2.41 -14.64
C SER A 203 4.57 -2.90 -15.93
N SER A 204 4.46 -1.98 -16.90
CA SER A 204 4.08 -2.29 -18.28
C SER A 204 4.89 -3.44 -18.93
N ASP A 205 6.13 -3.68 -18.48
CA ASP A 205 6.97 -4.79 -18.94
C ASP A 205 6.76 -6.11 -18.19
N GLY A 206 5.88 -6.13 -17.19
CA GLY A 206 5.54 -7.29 -16.36
C GLY A 206 6.47 -7.52 -15.15
N SER A 207 7.51 -6.70 -14.97
CA SER A 207 8.38 -6.73 -13.79
C SER A 207 7.66 -6.27 -12.54
N SER A 208 8.06 -6.79 -11.38
CA SER A 208 7.52 -6.36 -10.09
C SER A 208 8.06 -4.99 -9.72
N VAL A 209 7.17 -4.04 -9.45
CA VAL A 209 7.51 -2.69 -9.03
C VAL A 209 7.01 -2.46 -7.62
N MET A 210 7.78 -1.73 -6.83
CA MET A 210 7.38 -1.24 -5.52
C MET A 210 7.53 0.28 -5.55
N VAL A 211 6.41 0.99 -5.36
CA VAL A 211 6.39 2.46 -5.40
C VAL A 211 6.55 3.02 -4.00
N ILE A 212 7.78 2.94 -3.51
CA ILE A 212 8.21 3.48 -2.21
C ILE A 212 9.33 4.49 -2.45
N GLY A 213 9.82 5.21 -1.42
CA GLY A 213 10.97 6.09 -1.61
C GLY A 213 10.66 7.56 -1.76
N HIS A 214 11.73 8.32 -1.99
CA HIS A 214 11.68 9.74 -2.32
C HIS A 214 11.56 9.94 -3.84
N SER A 215 11.81 8.88 -4.60
CA SER A 215 11.77 8.85 -6.07
C SER A 215 10.38 8.55 -6.63
N LYS A 216 9.36 8.45 -5.76
CA LYS A 216 7.97 8.18 -6.12
C LYS A 216 7.45 9.10 -7.21
N SER A 217 7.67 10.41 -7.09
CA SER A 217 7.15 11.37 -8.08
C SER A 217 7.72 11.11 -9.48
N ALA A 218 8.96 10.65 -9.59
CA ALA A 218 9.55 10.25 -10.87
C ALA A 218 8.98 8.92 -11.36
N GLN A 219 8.85 7.91 -10.48
CA GLN A 219 8.25 6.62 -10.82
C GLN A 219 6.79 6.77 -11.29
N ILE A 220 5.98 7.58 -10.60
CA ILE A 220 4.59 7.92 -10.95
C ILE A 220 4.49 8.74 -12.25
N GLN A 221 5.55 9.45 -12.65
CA GLN A 221 5.57 10.13 -13.93
C GLN A 221 5.97 9.20 -15.09
N GLU A 222 6.79 8.19 -14.82
CA GLU A 222 7.25 7.20 -15.80
C GLU A 222 6.20 6.12 -16.08
N GLU A 223 5.36 5.82 -15.08
CA GLU A 223 4.26 4.87 -15.15
C GLU A 223 3.03 5.55 -14.53
N PRO A 224 1.82 5.50 -15.14
CA PRO A 224 0.60 6.13 -14.59
C PRO A 224 0.11 5.36 -13.35
N LEU A 225 0.92 5.39 -12.29
CA LEU A 225 0.77 4.60 -11.09
C LEU A 225 -0.31 5.16 -10.17
N LEU A 226 -0.67 6.44 -10.32
CA LEU A 226 -1.64 7.19 -9.50
C LEU A 226 -2.29 8.34 -10.27
#